data_AF-A0A195CZU4-F1
#
_entry.id   AF-A0A195CZU4-F1
#
_cell.length_a   1.000
_cell.length_b   1.000
_cell.length_c   1.000
_cell.angle_alpha   90.00
_cell.angle_beta   90.00
_cell.angle_gamma   90.00
#
_symmetry.space_group_name_H-M   'P 1'
#
loop_
_entity.id
_entity.type
_entity.pdbx_description
1 polymer ?
#
loop_
_entity_poly.entity_id
_entity_poly.type
_entity_poly.pdbx_seq_one_letter_code
_entity_poly.pdbx_strand_id
1 'polypeptide(L)' 'IYYAAYNNEWYSMDPKIAQNLLFLLTRGTKPIYLTAGKIFPMTMTTFCSVRYFCV' A
#
# COMPACT_ATOMS: atom_id res chain seq x y z
N ILE A 1 3.14 -5.44 -4.51
CA ILE A 1 2.21 -6.57 -4.24
C ILE A 1 0.82 -6.27 -4.78
N TYR A 2 0.20 -5.11 -4.47
CA TYR A 2 -1.14 -4.74 -5.00
C TYR A 2 -1.25 -4.87 -6.53
N TYR A 3 -0.25 -4.38 -7.27
CA TYR A 3 -0.25 -4.38 -8.74
C TYR A 3 -0.19 -5.80 -9.32
N ALA A 4 0.58 -6.69 -8.69
CA ALA A 4 0.69 -8.09 -9.10
C ALA A 4 -0.60 -8.89 -8.81
N ALA A 5 -1.29 -8.57 -7.70
CA ALA A 5 -2.60 -9.15 -7.41
C ALA A 5 -3.69 -8.64 -8.37
N TYR A 6 -3.63 -7.36 -8.73
CA TYR A 6 -4.58 -6.75 -9.68
C TYR A 6 -4.40 -7.27 -11.12
N ASN A 7 -3.14 -7.46 -11.57
CA ASN A 7 -2.83 -8.01 -12.89
C ASN A 7 -2.98 -9.53 -13.00
N ASN A 8 -3.28 -10.22 -11.90
CA ASN A 8 -3.58 -11.64 -11.97
C ASN A 8 -5.00 -11.83 -12.51
N GLU A 9 -5.28 -12.91 -13.22
CA GLU A 9 -6.64 -13.22 -13.74
C GLU A 9 -7.56 -13.73 -12.62
N TRP A 10 -7.74 -12.92 -11.58
CA TRP A 10 -8.52 -13.24 -10.38
C TRP A 10 -9.99 -13.56 -10.68
N TYR A 11 -10.51 -13.10 -11.83
CA TYR A 11 -11.85 -13.39 -12.34
C TYR A 11 -11.99 -14.82 -12.89
N SER A 12 -10.89 -15.47 -13.29
CA SER A 12 -10.86 -16.87 -13.76
C SER A 12 -10.47 -17.85 -12.65
N MET A 13 -10.05 -17.35 -11.47
CA MET A 13 -9.71 -18.19 -10.31
C MET A 13 -10.95 -18.60 -9.52
N ASP A 14 -10.78 -19.63 -8.70
CA ASP A 14 -11.78 -20.10 -7.75
C ASP A 14 -12.44 -18.92 -7.00
N PRO A 15 -13.78 -18.79 -6.96
CA PRO A 15 -14.47 -17.64 -6.38
C PRO A 15 -14.11 -17.40 -4.91
N LYS A 16 -13.71 -18.47 -4.19
CA LYS A 16 -13.25 -18.40 -2.80
C LYS A 16 -11.89 -17.71 -2.68
N ILE A 17 -11.00 -17.93 -3.65
CA ILE A 17 -9.68 -17.27 -3.72
C ILE A 17 -9.86 -15.83 -4.19
N ALA A 18 -10.73 -15.60 -5.19
CA ALA A 18 -11.05 -14.27 -5.69
C ALA A 18 -11.61 -13.35 -4.60
N GLN A 19 -12.54 -13.84 -3.76
CA GLN A 19 -13.03 -13.08 -2.61
C GLN A 19 -11.92 -12.72 -1.63
N ASN A 20 -11.08 -13.69 -1.25
CA ASN A 20 -9.96 -13.44 -0.34
C ASN A 20 -8.97 -12.42 -0.92
N LEU A 21 -8.70 -12.49 -2.23
CA LEU A 21 -7.85 -11.53 -2.93
C LEU A 21 -8.47 -10.13 -2.95
N LEU A 22 -9.78 -10.03 -3.18
CA LEU A 22 -10.52 -8.76 -3.16
C LEU A 22 -10.49 -8.12 -1.77
N PHE A 23 -10.65 -8.90 -0.70
CA PHE A 23 -10.50 -8.41 0.67
C PHE A 23 -9.07 -7.92 0.95
N LEU A 24 -8.05 -8.63 0.47
CA LEU A 24 -6.65 -8.23 0.59
C LEU A 24 -6.33 -6.96 -0.21
N LEU A 25 -6.86 -6.84 -1.43
CA LEU A 25 -6.75 -5.63 -2.26
C LEU A 25 -7.42 -4.44 -1.58
N THR A 26 -8.64 -4.61 -1.06
CA THR A 26 -9.40 -3.55 -0.37
C THR A 26 -8.72 -3.12 0.94
N ARG A 27 -8.14 -4.06 1.69
CA ARG A 27 -7.35 -3.76 2.90
C ARG A 27 -6.01 -3.12 2.54
N GLY A 28 -5.35 -3.60 1.50
CA GLY A 28 -4.04 -3.15 1.03
C GLY A 28 -4.05 -1.83 0.26
N THR A 29 -5.20 -1.39 -0.27
CA THR A 29 -5.38 -0.06 -0.86
C THR A 29 -5.24 1.07 0.15
N LYS A 30 -5.29 0.78 1.45
CA LYS A 30 -4.83 1.72 2.47
C LYS A 30 -3.33 1.49 2.67
N PRO A 31 -2.44 2.28 2.03
CA PRO A 31 -1.03 2.22 2.35
C PRO A 31 -0.85 2.40 3.86
N ILE A 32 -0.01 1.55 4.45
CA ILE A 32 0.35 1.65 5.86
C ILE A 32 1.24 2.90 6.00
N TYR A 33 0.61 4.04 6.24
CA TYR A 33 1.33 5.26 6.57
C TYR A 33 1.82 5.12 8.01
N LEU A 34 3.13 4.89 8.17
CA LEU A 34 3.79 4.97 9.46
C LEU A 34 3.82 6.43 9.90
N THR A 35 2.79 6.92 10.58
CA THR A 35 2.82 8.31 11.08
C THR A 35 3.66 8.42 12.36
N ALA A 36 4.70 9.24 12.36
CA ALA A 36 5.40 9.64 13.58
C ALA A 36 4.45 10.45 14.46
N GLY A 37 4.16 9.92 15.66
CA GLY A 37 3.27 10.55 16.63
C GLY A 37 1.83 10.78 16.16
N LYS A 38 1.36 10.11 15.09
CA LYS A 38 0.10 10.40 14.36
C LYS A 38 0.05 11.74 13.60
N ILE A 39 1.15 12.49 13.53
CA ILE A 39 1.16 13.85 12.98
C ILE A 39 1.89 13.90 11.64
N PHE A 40 2.97 13.12 11.48
CA PHE A 40 3.79 13.16 10.27
C PHE A 40 3.85 11.80 9.58
N PRO A 41 3.31 11.63 8.36
CA PRO A 41 3.44 10.38 7.62
C PRO A 41 4.92 10.16 7.28
N MET A 42 5.54 9.14 7.90
CA MET A 42 6.90 8.70 7.55
C MET A 42 6.85 8.05 6.19
N THR A 43 7.13 8.87 5.20
CA THR A 43 7.21 8.52 3.79
C THR A 43 8.62 8.86 3.31
N MET A 44 9.09 8.18 2.26
CA MET A 44 10.41 8.45 1.65
C MET A 44 10.56 9.94 1.29
N THR A 45 9.46 10.60 0.91
CA THR A 45 9.39 12.03 0.63
C THR A 45 9.69 12.89 1.85
N THR A 46 9.10 12.60 3.02
CA THR A 46 9.44 13.31 4.28
C THR A 46 10.89 13.09 4.71
N PHE A 47 11.45 11.89 4.49
CA PHE A 47 12.86 11.63 4.81
C PHE A 47 13.80 12.43 3.90
N CYS A 48 13.49 12.48 2.60
CA CYS A 48 14.22 13.29 1.64
C CYS A 48 14.10 14.79 1.93
N SER A 49 12.90 15.31 2.25
CA SER A 49 12.70 16.73 2.53
C SER A 49 13.47 17.20 3.77
N VAL A 50 13.57 16.38 4.82
CA VAL A 50 14.40 16.69 6.00
C VAL A 50 15.88 16.79 5.61
N ARG A 51 16.32 15.99 4.63
CA ARG A 51 17.70 16.01 4.13
C ARG A 51 18.01 17.24 3.27
N TYR A 52 17.04 17.73 2.49
CA TYR A 52 17.20 18.94 1.66
C TYR A 52 17.10 20.27 2.42
N PHE A 53 16.72 20.25 3.70
CA PHE A 53 16.78 21.44 4.56
C PHE A 53 18.20 21.75 5.08
N CYS A 54 19.21 20.97 4.67
CA CYS A 54 20.61 21.12 5.06
C CYS A 54 21.55 21.38 3.86
N VAL A 55 21.06 22.01 2.79
CA VAL A 55 21.90 22.56 1.70
C VAL A 55 21.51 24.00 1.43
#